data_AF-A0A835W4I6-F1
#
_entry.id   AF-A0A835W4I6-F1
#
_cell.length_a   1.000
_cell.length_b   1.000
_cell.length_c   1.000
_cell.angle_alpha   90.00
_cell.angle_beta   90.00
_cell.angle_gamma   90.00
#
_symmetry.space_group_name_H-M   'P 1'
#
loop_
_entity.id
_entity.type
_entity.pdbx_description
1 polymer ?
#
loop_
_entity_poly.entity_id
_entity_poly.type
_entity_poly.pdbx_seq_one_letter_code
_entity_poly.pdbx_strand_id
1 'polypeptide(L)'
;MPNGKRDHYTEGDRRAAMAPALAYSVLASPTLLAPYTNVPAAAGTASAGPSSTGPSAVAPAAMARSNVGGITLSEIIAARSAAALSAMGVSTPALVASVEQAAAAVAAKLKEGESQAPAAVPESKDPFQWMLLGDDDTLFFMRGVKALLRDYDPQLPYFISDSMYVGSRSPQPGVWEMRCYPCHLPWGRWRRAGSRRLMAGQKEAAAESGEGCGCSAEALCKKRFPGNETRCQTEWEGPVPYGGVGFILSIGLLKRLAAVQNGDGLHAFEKCINAPEETCMSFPEGGDAYMARCLWRLGFPVTDPGYTPLGRYFGEILTPQHLYEAPLNLTKGVLPDKAMERWSTAVTMHLSARFLKSTKVAGLTIKYISGVYDLVGELLWPSHGRKADL
;
A
#
# COMPACT_ATOMS: atom_id res chain seq x y z
N MET A 1 -21.82 -11.97 -5.92
CA MET A 1 -22.16 -11.05 -4.82
C MET A 1 -23.67 -10.87 -4.76
N PRO A 2 -24.37 -11.16 -3.65
CA PRO A 2 -25.82 -11.33 -3.69
C PRO A 2 -26.71 -10.09 -3.53
N ASN A 3 -26.20 -8.88 -3.25
CA ASN A 3 -27.03 -7.85 -2.59
C ASN A 3 -27.20 -6.48 -3.28
N GLY A 4 -26.95 -6.33 -4.59
CA GLY A 4 -27.28 -5.06 -5.29
C GLY A 4 -26.59 -3.78 -4.79
N LYS A 5 -25.67 -3.85 -3.81
CA LYS A 5 -24.92 -2.73 -3.24
C LYS A 5 -23.61 -2.43 -3.99
N ARG A 6 -23.59 -2.62 -5.31
CA ARG A 6 -22.36 -2.52 -6.11
C ARG A 6 -21.71 -1.14 -6.00
N ASP A 7 -22.52 -0.08 -5.95
CA ASP A 7 -22.06 1.31 -5.95
C ASP A 7 -21.43 1.75 -4.62
N HIS A 8 -21.72 1.05 -3.51
CA HIS A 8 -21.08 1.37 -2.22
C HIS A 8 -19.65 0.86 -2.12
N TYR A 9 -19.32 -0.22 -2.84
CA TYR A 9 -17.97 -0.76 -2.84
C TYR A 9 -17.05 0.05 -3.73
N THR A 10 -17.54 0.56 -4.87
CA THR A 10 -16.71 1.32 -5.82
C THR A 10 -16.10 2.58 -5.21
N GLU A 11 -16.85 3.35 -4.42
CA GLU A 11 -16.31 4.53 -3.74
C GLU A 11 -15.29 4.16 -2.65
N GLY A 12 -15.55 3.10 -1.88
CA GLY A 12 -14.61 2.60 -0.87
C GLY A 12 -13.31 2.11 -1.51
N ASP A 13 -13.41 1.38 -2.62
CA ASP A 13 -12.29 0.84 -3.39
C ASP A 13 -11.43 1.96 -3.99
N ARG A 14 -12.06 3.02 -4.53
CA ARG A 14 -11.33 4.21 -5.02
C ARG A 14 -10.57 4.92 -3.92
N ARG A 15 -11.18 5.10 -2.75
CA ARG A 15 -10.50 5.69 -1.59
C ARG A 15 -9.32 4.85 -1.13
N ALA A 16 -9.47 3.53 -1.10
CA ALA A 16 -8.39 2.61 -0.79
C ALA A 16 -7.24 2.72 -1.82
N ALA A 17 -7.58 2.80 -3.12
CA ALA A 17 -6.61 2.99 -4.20
C ALA A 17 -5.83 4.32 -4.10
N MET A 18 -6.47 5.37 -3.57
CA MET A 18 -5.85 6.69 -3.35
C MET A 18 -4.97 6.76 -2.09
N ALA A 19 -5.13 5.84 -1.14
CA ALA A 19 -4.44 5.89 0.15
C ALA A 19 -2.91 6.05 0.06
N PRO A 20 -2.17 5.34 -0.83
CA PRO A 20 -0.73 5.53 -0.94
C PRO A 20 -0.33 6.94 -1.38
N ALA A 21 -1.02 7.48 -2.38
CA ALA A 21 -0.76 8.83 -2.91
C ALA A 21 -1.02 9.90 -1.85
N LEU A 22 -2.15 9.78 -1.13
CA LEU A 22 -2.48 10.70 -0.05
C LEU A 22 -1.49 10.61 1.12
N ALA A 23 -1.09 9.39 1.53
CA ALA A 23 -0.10 9.20 2.57
C ALA A 23 1.26 9.81 2.19
N TYR A 24 1.69 9.65 0.94
CA TYR A 24 2.89 10.30 0.43
C TYR A 24 2.78 11.83 0.48
N SER A 25 1.68 12.41 -0.02
CA SER A 25 1.47 13.85 0.01
C SER A 25 1.49 14.41 1.44
N VAL A 26 0.86 13.72 2.40
CA VAL A 26 0.90 14.12 3.83
C VAL A 26 2.32 14.10 4.39
N LEU A 27 3.11 13.07 4.09
CA LEU A 27 4.40 12.84 4.73
C LEU A 27 5.57 13.58 4.06
N ALA A 28 5.55 13.67 2.73
CA ALA A 28 6.70 14.13 1.94
C ALA A 28 6.53 15.56 1.41
N SER A 29 5.30 15.99 1.11
CA SER A 29 5.06 17.31 0.52
C SER A 29 3.63 17.76 0.78
N PRO A 30 3.35 18.38 1.94
CA PRO A 30 2.02 18.86 2.29
C PRO A 30 1.43 19.83 1.25
N THR A 31 2.26 20.51 0.47
CA THR A 31 1.83 21.36 -0.65
C THR A 31 1.09 20.59 -1.75
N LEU A 32 1.38 19.30 -1.94
CA LEU A 32 0.63 18.43 -2.87
C LEU A 32 -0.80 18.15 -2.39
N LEU A 33 -1.13 18.44 -1.12
CA LEU A 33 -2.49 18.35 -0.59
C LEU A 33 -3.32 19.61 -0.84
N ALA A 34 -2.71 20.72 -1.29
CA ALA A 34 -3.43 21.99 -1.46
C ALA A 34 -4.74 21.87 -2.28
N PRO A 35 -4.80 21.07 -3.37
CA PRO A 35 -6.06 20.85 -4.10
C PRO A 35 -7.14 20.13 -3.27
N TYR A 36 -6.75 19.32 -2.28
CA TYR A 36 -7.63 18.49 -1.46
C TYR A 36 -8.07 19.17 -0.15
N THR A 37 -7.28 20.13 0.34
CA THR A 37 -7.57 20.86 1.59
C THR A 37 -8.33 22.15 1.36
N ASN A 38 -8.37 22.64 0.12
CA ASN A 38 -9.18 23.79 -0.27
C ASN A 38 -10.65 23.38 -0.41
N VAL A 39 -11.29 23.04 0.72
CA VAL A 39 -12.75 23.13 0.81
C VAL A 39 -13.07 24.61 0.60
N PRO A 40 -13.82 24.99 -0.46
CA PRO A 40 -14.25 26.37 -0.61
C PRO A 40 -14.96 26.74 0.68
N ALA A 41 -14.47 27.76 1.39
CA ALA A 41 -15.21 28.33 2.51
C ALA A 41 -16.61 28.63 1.98
N ALA A 42 -17.59 27.88 2.46
CA ALA A 42 -18.94 27.89 1.92
C ALA A 42 -19.36 29.35 1.73
N ALA A 43 -19.64 29.74 0.49
CA ALA A 43 -20.23 31.03 0.15
C ALA A 43 -21.65 31.05 0.74
N GLY A 44 -21.74 31.32 2.03
CA GLY A 44 -22.96 31.53 2.78
C GLY A 44 -23.51 32.91 2.45
N THR A 45 -24.07 33.07 1.27
CA THR A 45 -25.05 34.14 0.99
C THR A 45 -26.39 33.48 0.75
N ALA A 46 -27.11 33.23 1.84
CA ALA A 46 -28.54 32.96 1.78
C ALA A 46 -29.24 34.22 1.24
N SER A 47 -29.77 34.16 0.02
CA SER A 47 -30.69 35.18 -0.48
C SER A 47 -32.02 35.04 0.27
N ALA A 48 -32.35 36.04 1.07
CA ALA A 48 -33.67 36.17 1.69
C ALA A 48 -34.73 36.36 0.61
N GLY A 49 -35.63 35.38 0.47
CA GLY A 49 -36.91 35.56 -0.23
C GLY A 49 -37.91 36.32 0.65
N PRO A 50 -38.90 37.02 0.07
CA PRO A 50 -39.82 37.87 0.81
C PRO A 50 -40.86 37.04 1.60
N SER A 51 -41.11 37.51 2.81
CA SER A 51 -42.02 37.00 3.84
C SER A 51 -43.51 37.13 3.48
N SER A 52 -44.31 36.12 3.81
CA SER A 52 -45.75 36.26 4.04
C SER A 52 -46.13 35.70 5.42
N THR A 53 -47.05 36.41 6.07
CA THR A 53 -47.40 36.48 7.50
C THR A 53 -48.27 35.35 8.06
N GLY A 54 -48.07 34.99 9.34
CA GLY A 54 -49.03 34.25 10.19
C GLY A 54 -48.47 33.90 11.60
N PRO A 55 -49.28 33.85 12.68
CA PRO A 55 -48.89 34.44 13.98
C PRO A 55 -48.45 33.48 15.10
N SER A 56 -47.69 34.08 16.04
CA SER A 56 -47.52 33.78 17.47
C SER A 56 -47.10 32.39 17.94
N ALA A 57 -45.89 32.30 18.51
CA ALA A 57 -45.69 31.84 19.90
C ALA A 57 -44.23 32.04 20.39
N VAL A 58 -44.14 32.72 21.54
CA VAL A 58 -43.19 32.53 22.65
C VAL A 58 -41.68 32.65 22.37
N ALA A 59 -41.11 33.74 22.89
CA ALA A 59 -39.68 33.94 23.04
C ALA A 59 -39.04 32.94 24.02
N PRO A 60 -37.76 32.60 23.80
CA PRO A 60 -36.84 32.59 24.91
C PRO A 60 -35.55 33.37 24.63
N ALA A 61 -35.15 34.07 25.70
CA ALA A 61 -33.80 34.39 26.16
C ALA A 61 -32.66 34.50 25.13
N ALA A 62 -32.09 35.70 25.08
CA ALA A 62 -30.78 36.00 24.54
C ALA A 62 -29.70 35.08 25.14
N MET A 63 -29.13 34.20 24.32
CA MET A 63 -27.80 33.64 24.58
C MET A 63 -26.75 34.51 23.87
N ALA A 64 -25.76 34.89 24.67
CA ALA A 64 -24.60 35.64 24.26
C ALA A 64 -23.90 35.00 23.05
N ARG A 65 -23.51 35.83 22.09
CA ARG A 65 -22.60 35.46 21.01
C ARG A 65 -21.26 35.06 21.63
N SER A 66 -20.97 33.76 21.62
CA SER A 66 -19.63 33.23 21.81
C SER A 66 -18.86 33.40 20.50
N ASN A 67 -17.70 34.04 20.56
CA ASN A 67 -16.73 34.09 19.47
C ASN A 67 -16.32 32.66 19.10
N VAL A 68 -16.70 32.21 17.91
CA VAL A 68 -16.27 30.91 17.37
C VAL A 68 -14.81 31.05 16.97
N GLY A 69 -13.91 30.67 17.89
CA GLY A 69 -12.54 30.33 17.57
C GLY A 69 -12.51 29.07 16.71
N GLY A 70 -11.78 29.12 15.60
CA GLY A 70 -11.59 27.96 14.73
C GLY A 70 -10.91 26.82 15.47
N ILE A 71 -11.47 25.61 15.38
CA ILE A 71 -10.87 24.39 15.93
C ILE A 71 -9.57 24.12 15.15
N THR A 72 -8.47 24.04 15.87
CA THR A 72 -7.14 23.77 15.32
C THR A 72 -6.95 22.28 15.05
N LEU A 73 -6.08 21.93 14.09
CA LEU A 73 -5.74 20.54 13.79
C LEU A 73 -5.20 19.78 15.02
N SER A 74 -4.49 20.47 15.91
CA SER A 74 -4.03 19.95 17.19
C SER A 74 -5.18 19.52 18.11
N GLU A 75 -6.27 20.30 18.15
CA GLU A 75 -7.46 19.98 18.96
C GLU A 75 -8.22 18.77 18.39
N ILE A 76 -8.24 18.60 17.06
CA ILE A 76 -8.83 17.44 16.39
C ILE A 76 -8.04 16.16 16.69
N ILE A 77 -6.70 16.24 16.62
CA ILE A 77 -5.81 15.10 16.91
C ILE A 77 -5.92 14.70 18.38
N ALA A 78 -5.95 15.66 19.30
CA ALA A 78 -6.12 15.41 20.73
C ALA A 78 -7.47 14.74 21.03
N ALA A 79 -8.57 15.26 20.46
CA ALA A 79 -9.91 14.71 20.66
C ALA A 79 -10.05 13.27 20.14
N ARG A 80 -9.48 12.96 18.96
CA ARG A 80 -9.50 11.60 18.39
C ARG A 80 -8.64 10.62 19.17
N SER A 81 -7.47 11.05 19.63
CA SER A 81 -6.57 10.22 20.44
C SER A 81 -7.20 9.88 21.79
N ALA A 82 -7.85 10.85 22.44
CA ALA A 82 -8.60 10.64 23.68
C ALA A 82 -9.78 9.67 23.49
N ALA A 83 -10.54 9.80 22.40
CA ALA A 83 -11.64 8.89 22.08
C ALA A 83 -11.17 7.44 21.83
N ALA A 84 -10.04 7.27 21.11
CA ALA A 84 -9.45 5.96 20.84
C ALA A 84 -8.96 5.28 22.13
N LEU A 85 -8.29 6.02 23.01
CA LEU A 85 -7.80 5.50 24.30
C LEU A 85 -8.94 5.12 25.24
N SER A 86 -10.02 5.92 25.25
CA SER A 86 -11.24 5.62 26.01
C SER A 86 -11.92 4.35 25.50
N ALA A 87 -12.02 4.17 24.18
CA ALA A 87 -12.56 2.95 23.57
C ALA A 87 -11.72 1.69 23.87
N MET A 88 -10.43 1.86 24.19
CA MET A 88 -9.53 0.78 24.58
C MET A 88 -9.53 0.48 26.09
N GLY A 89 -10.34 1.19 26.88
CA GLY A 89 -10.42 1.01 28.35
C GLY A 89 -9.16 1.49 29.09
N VAL A 90 -8.32 2.31 28.44
CA VAL A 90 -7.08 2.81 29.02
C VAL A 90 -7.36 4.12 29.77
N SER A 91 -7.79 4.01 31.02
CA SER A 91 -8.03 5.17 31.90
C SER A 91 -6.81 5.46 32.78
N THR A 92 -5.73 5.99 32.20
CA THR A 92 -4.59 6.48 33.01
C THR A 92 -4.35 7.97 32.73
N PRO A 93 -4.48 8.85 33.75
CA PRO A 93 -4.23 10.29 33.63
C PRO A 93 -2.85 10.65 33.05
N ALA A 94 -1.86 9.79 33.27
CA ALA A 94 -0.49 9.96 32.74
C ALA A 94 -0.41 9.92 31.20
N LEU A 95 -1.30 9.17 30.54
CA LEU A 95 -1.29 9.06 29.08
C LEU A 95 -1.89 10.29 28.40
N VAL A 96 -2.94 10.86 29.01
CA VAL A 96 -3.58 12.11 28.52
C VAL A 96 -2.61 13.28 28.62
N ALA A 97 -1.89 13.41 29.74
CA ALA A 97 -0.84 14.43 29.90
C ALA A 97 0.29 14.28 28.88
N SER A 98 0.67 13.06 28.50
CA SER A 98 1.68 12.80 27.48
C SER A 98 1.22 13.21 26.07
N VAL A 99 -0.06 13.04 25.74
CA VAL A 99 -0.63 13.43 24.44
C VAL A 99 -0.74 14.95 24.33
N GLU A 100 -1.14 15.64 25.40
CA GLU A 100 -1.18 17.10 25.45
C GLU A 100 0.22 17.73 25.34
N GLN A 101 1.22 17.16 26.02
CA GLN A 101 2.61 17.59 25.86
C GLN A 101 3.14 17.37 24.44
N ALA A 102 2.82 16.25 23.81
CA ALA A 102 3.20 15.99 22.42
C ALA A 102 2.54 16.97 21.45
N ALA A 103 1.24 17.26 21.63
CA ALA A 103 0.51 18.23 20.82
C ALA A 103 1.07 19.66 20.99
N ALA A 104 1.39 20.07 22.22
CA ALA A 104 2.01 21.36 22.50
C ALA A 104 3.42 21.48 21.87
N ALA A 105 4.21 20.41 21.89
CA ALA A 105 5.53 20.39 21.25
C ALA A 105 5.45 20.51 19.72
N VAL A 106 4.45 19.88 19.10
CA VAL A 106 4.18 20.02 17.66
C VAL A 106 3.73 21.44 17.32
N ALA A 107 2.82 22.01 18.11
CA ALA A 107 2.35 23.38 17.92
C ALA A 107 3.47 24.43 18.09
N ALA A 108 4.39 24.21 19.02
CA ALA A 108 5.57 25.06 19.20
C ALA A 108 6.50 25.01 17.98
N LYS A 109 6.78 23.81 17.45
CA LYS A 109 7.60 23.64 16.25
C LYS A 109 6.99 24.27 14.99
N LEU A 110 5.67 24.28 14.87
CA LEU A 110 4.98 24.92 13.75
C LEU A 110 5.11 26.45 13.78
N LYS A 111 5.20 27.06 14.97
CA LYS A 111 5.36 28.52 15.12
C LYS A 111 6.80 29.01 14.87
N GLU A 112 7.79 28.15 15.03
CA GLU A 112 9.21 28.51 14.78
C GLU A 112 9.56 28.61 13.28
N GLY A 113 8.69 28.11 12.38
CA GLY A 113 8.97 28.04 10.94
C GLY A 113 8.60 29.27 10.11
N GLU A 114 7.96 30.31 10.68
CA GLU A 114 7.29 31.36 9.89
C GLU A 114 8.14 32.60 9.53
N SER A 115 9.42 32.70 9.91
CA SER A 115 10.18 33.95 9.69
C SER A 115 11.66 33.79 9.32
N GLN A 116 11.98 32.93 8.36
CA GLN A 116 13.27 33.00 7.66
C GLN A 116 13.05 32.91 6.15
N ALA A 117 13.62 33.88 5.42
CA ALA A 117 13.74 33.82 3.96
C ALA A 117 14.39 32.49 3.54
N PRO A 118 14.04 31.93 2.36
CA PRO A 118 14.35 30.55 2.02
C PRO A 118 15.86 30.37 1.84
N ALA A 119 16.54 30.01 2.93
CA ALA A 119 17.78 29.25 2.85
C ALA A 119 17.50 27.99 2.05
N ALA A 120 18.41 27.62 1.14
CA ALA A 120 18.31 26.40 0.34
C ALA A 120 17.82 25.26 1.23
N VAL A 121 16.60 24.78 0.96
CA VAL A 121 15.96 23.74 1.77
C VAL A 121 16.94 22.58 1.81
N PRO A 122 17.52 22.23 2.97
CA PRO A 122 18.41 21.09 3.06
C PRO A 122 17.63 19.91 2.50
N GLU A 123 18.25 19.20 1.56
CA GLU A 123 17.65 18.09 0.81
C GLU A 123 16.84 17.24 1.78
N SER A 124 15.51 17.40 1.71
CA SER A 124 14.59 16.88 2.71
C SER A 124 14.80 15.38 2.78
N LYS A 125 15.31 14.91 3.92
CA LYS A 125 15.55 13.48 4.12
C LYS A 125 14.19 12.80 4.00
N ASP A 126 14.09 11.88 3.04
CA ASP A 126 12.88 11.14 2.75
C ASP A 126 12.19 10.62 4.03
N PRO A 127 10.88 10.84 4.22
CA PRO A 127 10.18 10.47 5.45
C PRO A 127 10.07 8.95 5.62
N PHE A 128 10.15 8.20 4.52
CA PHE A 128 10.17 6.74 4.49
C PHE A 128 10.86 6.25 3.22
N GLN A 129 11.24 4.98 3.19
CA GLN A 129 11.81 4.32 2.00
C GLN A 129 10.80 3.40 1.30
N TRP A 130 9.97 2.73 2.09
CA TRP A 130 9.07 1.68 1.64
C TRP A 130 7.70 1.85 2.27
N MET A 131 6.65 1.65 1.48
CA MET A 131 5.26 1.62 1.92
C MET A 131 4.70 0.23 1.68
N LEU A 132 4.20 -0.40 2.73
CA LEU A 132 3.62 -1.74 2.71
C LEU A 132 2.10 -1.56 2.68
N LEU A 133 1.44 -2.07 1.65
CA LEU A 133 0.00 -1.92 1.45
C LEU A 133 -0.65 -3.28 1.43
N GLY A 134 -1.68 -3.46 2.26
CA GLY A 134 -2.48 -4.67 2.32
C GLY A 134 -3.82 -4.39 2.99
N ASP A 135 -4.71 -5.38 2.91
CA ASP A 135 -6.03 -5.38 3.55
C ASP A 135 -5.92 -5.52 5.08
N ASP A 136 -7.05 -5.38 5.77
CA ASP A 136 -7.16 -5.56 7.23
C ASP A 136 -6.86 -7.00 7.71
N ASP A 137 -6.75 -7.94 6.77
CA ASP A 137 -6.39 -9.33 6.97
C ASP A 137 -5.12 -9.76 6.21
N THR A 138 -4.30 -8.79 5.78
CA THR A 138 -2.95 -9.03 5.26
C THR A 138 -1.93 -9.07 6.39
N LEU A 139 -1.09 -10.10 6.41
CA LEU A 139 0.07 -10.17 7.29
C LEU A 139 1.36 -9.91 6.51
N PHE A 140 2.19 -9.01 7.02
CA PHE A 140 3.56 -8.77 6.54
C PHE A 140 4.58 -9.41 7.48
N PHE A 141 5.39 -10.30 6.94
CA PHE A 141 6.47 -10.95 7.64
C PHE A 141 7.73 -10.09 7.54
N MET A 142 7.96 -9.23 8.54
CA MET A 142 8.99 -8.19 8.46
C MET A 142 10.41 -8.72 8.21
N ARG A 143 10.70 -9.96 8.60
CA ARG A 143 11.98 -10.61 8.28
C ARG A 143 12.12 -10.84 6.78
N GLY A 144 11.12 -11.46 6.15
CA GLY A 144 11.07 -11.66 4.71
C GLY A 144 11.05 -10.33 3.94
N VAL A 145 10.26 -9.35 4.40
CA VAL A 145 10.25 -7.99 3.84
C VAL A 145 11.65 -7.38 3.85
N LYS A 146 12.35 -7.38 5.00
CA LYS A 146 13.70 -6.83 5.11
C LYS A 146 14.70 -7.59 4.24
N ALA A 147 14.60 -8.92 4.19
CA ALA A 147 15.48 -9.75 3.38
C ALA A 147 15.29 -9.47 1.88
N LEU A 148 14.04 -9.31 1.42
CA LEU A 148 13.71 -8.94 0.05
C LEU A 148 14.27 -7.55 -0.28
N LEU A 149 13.98 -6.55 0.57
CA LEU A 149 14.28 -5.15 0.27
C LEU A 149 15.73 -4.75 0.55
N ARG A 150 16.52 -5.57 1.26
CA ARG A 150 17.90 -5.25 1.66
C ARG A 150 18.75 -4.77 0.48
N ASP A 151 18.59 -5.44 -0.64
CA ASP A 151 19.42 -5.21 -1.81
C ASP A 151 18.72 -4.29 -2.82
N TYR A 152 17.55 -3.71 -2.51
CA TYR A 152 16.79 -2.81 -3.39
C TYR A 152 17.13 -1.34 -3.14
N ASP A 153 17.27 -0.56 -4.21
CA ASP A 153 17.34 0.90 -4.10
C ASP A 153 15.92 1.49 -3.99
N PRO A 154 15.55 2.10 -2.84
CA PRO A 154 14.23 2.70 -2.66
C PRO A 154 13.99 3.95 -3.53
N GLN A 155 15.01 4.53 -4.16
CA GLN A 155 14.86 5.69 -5.07
C GLN A 155 14.42 5.29 -6.49
N LEU A 156 14.43 4.00 -6.81
CA LEU A 156 13.90 3.49 -8.07
C LEU A 156 12.39 3.21 -7.97
N PRO A 157 11.62 3.31 -9.08
CA PRO A 157 10.16 3.29 -9.04
C PRO A 157 9.57 1.88 -8.96
N TYR A 158 9.80 1.22 -7.84
CA TYR A 158 9.29 -0.12 -7.59
C TYR A 158 7.86 -0.15 -7.09
N PHE A 159 7.06 -0.98 -7.76
CA PHE A 159 5.75 -1.47 -7.35
C PHE A 159 5.81 -2.99 -7.23
N ILE A 160 6.21 -3.51 -6.06
CA ILE A 160 6.67 -4.88 -5.89
C ILE A 160 5.50 -5.83 -5.55
N SER A 161 5.30 -6.85 -6.39
CA SER A 161 4.47 -8.02 -6.10
C SER A 161 4.78 -9.15 -7.10
N ASP A 162 4.69 -10.41 -6.67
CA ASP A 162 4.69 -11.59 -7.57
C ASP A 162 3.34 -12.35 -7.57
N SER A 163 2.35 -11.82 -6.86
CA SER A 163 0.99 -12.36 -6.83
C SER A 163 0.08 -11.51 -7.70
N MET A 164 0.13 -11.76 -9.01
CA MET A 164 -0.53 -10.96 -10.03
C MET A 164 -1.44 -11.78 -10.94
N TYR A 165 -2.47 -11.14 -11.49
CA TYR A 165 -3.43 -11.69 -12.45
C TYR A 165 -3.66 -10.71 -13.62
N VAL A 166 -4.21 -11.19 -14.73
CA VAL A 166 -4.65 -10.35 -15.85
C VAL A 166 -6.12 -10.67 -16.11
N GLY A 167 -7.00 -9.68 -15.87
CA GLY A 167 -8.45 -9.86 -15.85
C GLY A 167 -8.93 -10.85 -14.78
N SER A 168 -10.15 -11.35 -14.90
CA SER A 168 -10.77 -12.21 -13.87
C SER A 168 -10.24 -13.66 -13.79
N ARG A 169 -9.23 -14.02 -14.60
CA ARG A 169 -8.68 -15.37 -14.65
C ARG A 169 -7.20 -15.35 -14.25
N SER A 170 -6.89 -15.86 -13.07
CA SER A 170 -5.52 -16.12 -12.60
C SER A 170 -5.11 -17.57 -12.89
N PRO A 171 -3.84 -17.85 -13.28
CA PRO A 171 -2.90 -17.03 -14.05
C PRO A 171 -3.02 -17.34 -15.56
N GLN A 172 -3.15 -16.32 -16.42
CA GLN A 172 -3.11 -16.50 -17.87
C GLN A 172 -1.67 -16.59 -18.42
N PRO A 173 -1.43 -17.35 -19.51
CA PRO A 173 -0.19 -17.25 -20.28
C PRO A 173 0.03 -15.79 -20.73
N GLY A 174 1.13 -15.17 -20.32
CA GLY A 174 1.49 -13.80 -20.72
C GLY A 174 1.45 -12.74 -19.62
N VAL A 175 0.80 -12.97 -18.47
CA VAL A 175 0.91 -12.07 -17.29
C VAL A 175 2.38 -11.83 -16.93
N TRP A 176 3.12 -12.92 -17.00
CA TRP A 176 4.55 -12.98 -16.77
C TRP A 176 5.35 -12.09 -17.76
N GLU A 177 4.89 -11.88 -18.98
CA GLU A 177 5.64 -11.07 -19.95
C GLU A 177 5.39 -9.57 -19.77
N MET A 178 4.37 -9.18 -18.98
CA MET A 178 3.90 -7.81 -18.81
C MET A 178 4.34 -7.19 -17.47
N ARG A 179 5.47 -7.65 -16.93
CA ARG A 179 6.01 -7.17 -15.65
C ARG A 179 7.45 -6.71 -15.78
N CYS A 180 7.88 -5.88 -14.86
CA CYS A 180 9.26 -5.48 -14.73
C CYS A 180 10.03 -6.38 -13.79
N TYR A 181 11.35 -6.37 -13.96
CA TYR A 181 12.29 -6.93 -13.01
C TYR A 181 13.16 -5.80 -12.44
N PRO A 182 13.60 -5.91 -11.18
CA PRO A 182 14.49 -4.95 -10.52
C PRO A 182 15.71 -4.57 -11.35
N CYS A 183 15.97 -3.28 -11.44
CA CYS A 183 16.99 -2.68 -12.30
C CYS A 183 18.42 -3.16 -12.03
N HIS A 184 18.77 -3.17 -10.75
CA HIS A 184 20.15 -3.22 -10.26
C HIS A 184 20.52 -4.59 -9.68
N LEU A 185 19.58 -5.52 -9.63
CA LEU A 185 19.89 -6.87 -9.20
C LEU A 185 20.51 -7.66 -10.36
N PRO A 186 21.55 -8.47 -10.11
CA PRO A 186 22.17 -9.30 -11.13
C PRO A 186 21.25 -10.50 -11.47
N TRP A 187 20.13 -10.23 -12.15
CA TRP A 187 19.13 -11.21 -12.59
C TRP A 187 19.73 -12.38 -13.35
N GLY A 188 20.75 -12.09 -14.16
CA GLY A 188 21.50 -13.10 -14.89
C GLY A 188 22.21 -14.13 -14.00
N ARG A 189 22.44 -13.87 -12.70
CA ARG A 189 23.06 -14.83 -11.77
C ARG A 189 22.03 -15.69 -11.05
N TRP A 190 20.92 -15.12 -10.60
CA TRP A 190 19.89 -15.85 -9.83
C TRP A 190 19.09 -16.85 -10.68
N ARG A 191 18.83 -16.54 -11.96
CA ARG A 191 18.21 -17.50 -12.91
C ARG A 191 19.02 -18.81 -13.07
N ARG A 192 20.35 -18.78 -12.85
CA ARG A 192 21.25 -19.91 -13.16
C ARG A 192 21.37 -20.96 -12.06
N ALA A 193 21.02 -20.64 -10.81
CA ALA A 193 21.30 -21.51 -9.66
C ALA A 193 20.20 -22.57 -9.40
N GLY A 194 18.92 -22.26 -9.66
CA GLY A 194 17.79 -23.18 -9.37
C GLY A 194 16.91 -23.57 -10.56
N SER A 195 16.91 -22.81 -11.66
CA SER A 195 15.98 -23.00 -12.80
C SER A 195 16.56 -23.81 -13.97
N ARG A 196 17.59 -24.64 -13.74
CA ARG A 196 18.24 -25.41 -14.82
C ARG A 196 17.30 -26.36 -15.59
N ARG A 197 16.10 -26.66 -15.08
CA ARG A 197 15.12 -27.51 -15.77
C ARG A 197 14.00 -26.79 -16.52
N LEU A 198 13.72 -25.52 -16.27
CA LEU A 198 12.55 -24.85 -16.88
C LEU A 198 12.88 -23.96 -18.08
N MET A 199 14.12 -23.51 -18.26
CA MET A 199 14.50 -22.62 -19.38
C MET A 199 15.88 -22.93 -19.96
N ALA A 200 16.18 -24.21 -20.25
CA ALA A 200 17.48 -24.61 -20.83
C ALA A 200 17.71 -24.16 -22.29
N GLY A 201 16.83 -23.33 -22.88
CA GLY A 201 16.88 -22.92 -24.28
C GLY A 201 17.23 -21.45 -24.57
N GLN A 202 17.36 -20.56 -23.58
CA GLN A 202 17.57 -19.12 -23.83
C GLN A 202 18.59 -18.53 -22.87
N LYS A 203 19.88 -18.68 -23.19
CA LYS A 203 21.01 -18.33 -22.31
C LYS A 203 21.57 -16.92 -22.53
N GLU A 204 21.18 -16.23 -23.61
CA GLU A 204 21.89 -15.03 -24.07
C GLU A 204 21.10 -13.71 -23.95
N ALA A 205 19.77 -13.72 -23.90
CA ALA A 205 18.99 -12.47 -24.03
C ALA A 205 18.91 -11.57 -22.76
N ALA A 206 19.20 -12.08 -21.55
CA ALA A 206 18.88 -11.36 -20.30
C ALA A 206 20.05 -10.59 -19.67
N ALA A 207 21.28 -10.76 -20.17
CA ALA A 207 22.46 -10.11 -19.60
C ALA A 207 22.86 -8.81 -20.34
N GLU A 208 22.41 -8.64 -21.58
CA GLU A 208 22.73 -7.45 -22.41
C GLU A 208 21.63 -6.39 -22.42
N SER A 209 20.41 -6.70 -21.97
CA SER A 209 19.28 -5.83 -22.33
C SER A 209 19.13 -4.56 -21.47
N GLY A 210 19.81 -4.44 -20.32
CA GLY A 210 19.61 -3.28 -19.43
C GLY A 210 18.14 -3.05 -19.03
N GLU A 211 17.24 -4.00 -19.34
CA GLU A 211 15.78 -3.79 -19.43
C GLU A 211 15.15 -3.53 -18.07
N GLY A 212 15.84 -3.85 -16.97
CA GLY A 212 15.37 -3.45 -15.65
C GLY A 212 15.36 -1.92 -15.51
N CYS A 213 16.47 -1.26 -15.89
CA CYS A 213 16.62 0.21 -15.90
C CYS A 213 15.95 0.81 -17.14
N GLY A 214 14.63 0.92 -17.14
CA GLY A 214 13.87 1.45 -18.29
C GLY A 214 12.59 0.69 -18.59
N CYS A 215 12.26 -0.31 -17.76
CA CYS A 215 10.99 -0.99 -17.85
C CYS A 215 9.85 -0.01 -17.52
N SER A 216 9.05 0.30 -18.53
CA SER A 216 7.83 1.10 -18.45
C SER A 216 6.68 0.32 -19.09
N ALA A 217 5.44 0.73 -18.80
CA ALA A 217 4.28 0.14 -19.47
C ALA A 217 4.39 0.29 -21.00
N GLU A 218 4.93 1.42 -21.49
CA GLU A 218 5.20 1.65 -22.92
C GLU A 218 6.18 0.63 -23.50
N ALA A 219 7.31 0.41 -22.84
CA ALA A 219 8.32 -0.54 -23.31
C ALA A 219 7.77 -1.96 -23.35
N LEU A 220 7.01 -2.36 -22.32
CA LEU A 220 6.34 -3.66 -22.26
C LEU A 220 5.28 -3.80 -23.37
N CYS A 221 4.45 -2.77 -23.57
CA CYS A 221 3.44 -2.75 -24.61
C CYS A 221 4.04 -2.82 -26.01
N LYS A 222 5.09 -2.04 -26.29
CA LYS A 222 5.82 -2.06 -27.57
C LYS A 222 6.41 -3.43 -27.88
N LYS A 223 6.96 -4.08 -26.86
CA LYS A 223 7.55 -5.42 -26.99
C LYS A 223 6.50 -6.49 -27.27
N ARG A 224 5.35 -6.44 -26.59
CA ARG A 224 4.35 -7.51 -26.64
C ARG A 224 3.25 -7.28 -27.68
N PHE A 225 2.93 -6.03 -27.97
CA PHE A 225 1.85 -5.60 -28.86
C PHE A 225 2.35 -4.55 -29.85
N PRO A 226 3.33 -4.89 -30.71
CA PRO A 226 3.88 -3.95 -31.68
C PRO A 226 2.77 -3.42 -32.61
N GLY A 227 2.67 -2.10 -32.72
CA GLY A 227 1.64 -1.40 -33.50
C GLY A 227 0.27 -1.27 -32.80
N ASN A 228 0.17 -1.69 -31.53
CA ASN A 228 -1.04 -1.57 -30.71
C ASN A 228 -0.72 -1.11 -29.28
N GLU A 229 0.34 -0.30 -29.13
CA GLU A 229 0.90 0.11 -27.85
C GLU A 229 -0.08 0.95 -27.04
N THR A 230 -0.75 1.91 -27.69
CA THR A 230 -1.76 2.76 -27.04
C THR A 230 -2.87 1.92 -26.44
N ARG A 231 -3.40 0.96 -27.21
CA ARG A 231 -4.44 0.05 -26.74
C ARG A 231 -3.97 -0.82 -25.58
N CYS A 232 -2.72 -1.26 -25.62
CA CYS A 232 -2.13 -2.00 -24.52
C CYS A 232 -2.03 -1.15 -23.22
N GLN A 233 -1.68 0.13 -23.34
CA GLN A 233 -1.59 1.03 -22.19
C GLN A 233 -2.97 1.41 -21.64
N THR A 234 -3.95 1.65 -22.52
CA THR A 234 -5.25 2.21 -22.12
C THR A 234 -6.32 1.14 -21.86
N GLU A 235 -6.34 0.05 -22.64
CA GLU A 235 -7.39 -0.98 -22.60
C GLU A 235 -6.96 -2.32 -22.01
N TRP A 236 -5.70 -2.74 -22.14
CA TRP A 236 -5.25 -4.07 -21.65
C TRP A 236 -4.93 -4.12 -20.16
N GLU A 237 -4.95 -2.97 -19.49
CA GLU A 237 -5.08 -2.85 -18.03
C GLU A 237 -3.90 -3.40 -17.20
N GLY A 238 -2.91 -4.04 -17.84
CA GLY A 238 -1.68 -4.57 -17.24
C GLY A 238 -1.92 -5.71 -16.25
N PRO A 239 -0.86 -6.25 -15.63
CA PRO A 239 -0.99 -7.14 -14.49
C PRO A 239 -1.54 -6.39 -13.28
N VAL A 240 -2.51 -7.00 -12.62
CA VAL A 240 -3.08 -6.52 -11.36
C VAL A 240 -2.58 -7.39 -10.22
N PRO A 241 -1.89 -6.84 -9.21
CA PRO A 241 -1.53 -7.58 -8.02
C PRO A 241 -2.77 -7.87 -7.18
N TYR A 242 -2.75 -8.97 -6.45
CA TYR A 242 -3.83 -9.35 -5.56
C TYR A 242 -3.75 -8.59 -4.23
N GLY A 243 -4.66 -7.64 -4.02
CA GLY A 243 -4.69 -6.74 -2.86
C GLY A 243 -4.68 -7.44 -1.51
N GLY A 244 -5.40 -8.57 -1.39
CA GLY A 244 -5.47 -9.33 -0.14
C GLY A 244 -4.14 -9.92 0.33
N VAL A 245 -3.16 -10.11 -0.56
CA VAL A 245 -1.80 -10.50 -0.17
C VAL A 245 -0.88 -9.31 -0.01
N GLY A 246 -1.34 -8.11 -0.35
CA GLY A 246 -0.57 -6.89 -0.30
C GLY A 246 0.53 -6.75 -1.36
N PHE A 247 1.16 -5.59 -1.36
CA PHE A 247 2.25 -5.19 -2.25
C PHE A 247 3.10 -4.11 -1.57
N ILE A 248 4.29 -3.84 -2.12
CA ILE A 248 5.24 -2.88 -1.55
C ILE A 248 5.54 -1.80 -2.58
N LEU A 249 5.42 -0.53 -2.18
CA LEU A 249 5.79 0.63 -3.00
C LEU A 249 7.07 1.26 -2.46
N SER A 250 7.96 1.63 -3.37
CA SER A 250 9.13 2.45 -3.07
C SER A 250 8.77 3.94 -2.99
N ILE A 251 9.57 4.72 -2.25
CA ILE A 251 9.44 6.18 -2.32
C ILE A 251 9.81 6.74 -3.70
N GLY A 252 10.77 6.11 -4.40
CA GLY A 252 11.13 6.45 -5.77
C GLY A 252 9.94 6.40 -6.73
N LEU A 253 9.05 5.42 -6.55
CA LEU A 253 7.82 5.32 -7.35
C LEU A 253 6.93 6.54 -7.12
N LEU A 254 6.69 6.89 -5.86
CA LEU A 254 5.78 7.97 -5.48
C LEU A 254 6.34 9.35 -5.89
N LYS A 255 7.66 9.55 -5.77
CA LYS A 255 8.34 10.73 -6.30
C LYS A 255 8.19 10.85 -7.81
N ARG A 256 8.45 9.77 -8.55
CA ARG A 256 8.31 9.77 -10.01
C ARG A 256 6.87 9.97 -10.44
N LEU A 257 5.92 9.33 -9.75
CA LEU A 257 4.50 9.53 -9.97
C LEU A 257 4.14 11.00 -9.78
N ALA A 258 4.56 11.64 -8.69
CA ALA A 258 4.31 13.06 -8.48
C ALA A 258 4.95 13.94 -9.56
N ALA A 259 6.13 13.60 -10.07
CA ALA A 259 6.84 14.35 -11.09
C ALA A 259 6.28 14.17 -12.52
N VAL A 260 5.39 13.20 -12.77
CA VAL A 260 4.75 13.03 -14.09
C VAL A 260 4.05 14.32 -14.51
N GLN A 261 4.12 14.64 -15.82
CA GLN A 261 3.47 15.82 -16.42
C GLN A 261 3.83 17.14 -15.71
N ASN A 262 5.10 17.37 -15.40
CA ASN A 262 5.60 18.58 -14.74
C ASN A 262 5.03 18.80 -13.33
N GLY A 263 4.77 17.72 -12.58
CA GLY A 263 4.28 17.80 -11.20
C GLY A 263 2.80 17.48 -11.01
N ASP A 264 2.07 17.17 -12.09
CA ASP A 264 0.62 16.92 -12.04
C ASP A 264 0.26 15.43 -11.90
N GLY A 265 1.25 14.55 -11.77
CA GLY A 265 1.01 13.12 -11.87
C GLY A 265 0.15 12.51 -10.76
N LEU A 266 0.14 13.08 -9.55
CA LEU A 266 -0.80 12.66 -8.50
C LEU A 266 -2.24 13.00 -8.84
N HIS A 267 -2.47 14.16 -9.47
CA HIS A 267 -3.80 14.55 -9.93
C HIS A 267 -4.23 13.72 -11.15
N ALA A 268 -3.31 13.41 -12.06
CA ALA A 268 -3.57 12.47 -13.16
C ALA A 268 -3.93 11.07 -12.63
N PHE A 269 -3.25 10.61 -11.58
CA PHE A 269 -3.56 9.35 -10.90
C PHE A 269 -4.94 9.36 -10.24
N GLU A 270 -5.26 10.42 -9.51
CA GLU A 270 -6.58 10.65 -8.92
C GLU A 270 -7.68 10.66 -9.98
N LYS A 271 -7.49 11.43 -11.06
CA LYS A 271 -8.43 11.49 -12.18
C LYS A 271 -8.66 10.11 -12.78
N CYS A 272 -7.60 9.33 -12.96
CA CYS A 272 -7.72 7.96 -13.44
C CYS A 272 -8.56 7.08 -12.50
N ILE A 273 -8.34 7.15 -11.19
CA ILE A 273 -9.11 6.37 -10.20
C ILE A 273 -10.59 6.79 -10.20
N ASN A 274 -10.86 8.09 -10.38
CA ASN A 274 -12.20 8.66 -10.31
C ASN A 274 -12.97 8.69 -11.65
N ALA A 275 -12.38 8.25 -12.76
CA ALA A 275 -12.99 8.23 -14.09
C ALA A 275 -13.45 6.82 -14.50
N PRO A 276 -14.57 6.29 -13.93
CA PRO A 276 -15.02 4.93 -14.22
C PRO A 276 -15.41 4.69 -15.68
N GLU A 277 -15.84 5.74 -16.39
CA GLU A 277 -16.31 5.62 -17.78
C GLU A 277 -15.16 5.47 -18.79
N GLU A 278 -13.96 5.95 -18.43
CA GLU A 278 -12.74 5.84 -19.26
C GLU A 278 -11.97 4.53 -19.00
N THR A 279 -12.47 3.73 -18.07
CA THR A 279 -11.90 2.43 -17.73
C THR A 279 -12.88 1.37 -18.24
N CYS A 280 -12.48 0.58 -19.24
CA CYS A 280 -13.25 -0.57 -19.74
C CYS A 280 -13.31 -1.73 -18.71
N MET A 281 -13.49 -1.40 -17.43
CA MET A 281 -13.61 -2.33 -16.32
C MET A 281 -14.93 -3.09 -16.43
N SER A 282 -14.90 -4.12 -17.25
CA SER A 282 -15.99 -5.09 -17.37
C SER A 282 -16.18 -5.90 -16.09
N PHE A 283 -15.22 -5.88 -15.15
CA PHE A 283 -15.24 -6.64 -13.91
C PHE A 283 -15.38 -5.72 -12.66
N PRO A 284 -16.16 -6.12 -11.64
CA PRO A 284 -16.09 -5.47 -10.33
C PRO A 284 -14.75 -5.82 -9.70
N GLU A 285 -13.78 -4.92 -9.79
CA GLU A 285 -12.45 -5.09 -9.23
C GLU A 285 -12.28 -4.21 -7.98
N GLY A 286 -11.45 -4.66 -7.04
CA GLY A 286 -11.18 -3.96 -5.78
C GLY A 286 -10.23 -2.77 -5.98
N GLY A 287 -9.92 -2.06 -4.89
CA GLY A 287 -9.02 -0.90 -4.91
C GLY A 287 -7.60 -1.20 -5.42
N ASP A 288 -7.12 -2.43 -5.23
CA ASP A 288 -5.85 -2.95 -5.77
C ASP A 288 -5.79 -2.83 -7.29
N ALA A 289 -6.89 -3.14 -7.97
CA ALA A 289 -6.96 -3.09 -9.41
C ALA A 289 -7.02 -1.66 -9.94
N TYR A 290 -7.87 -0.80 -9.37
CA TYR A 290 -7.90 0.63 -9.70
C TYR A 290 -6.50 1.23 -9.62
N MET A 291 -5.82 1.00 -8.49
CA MET A 291 -4.49 1.50 -8.26
C MET A 291 -3.50 0.97 -9.31
N ALA A 292 -3.44 -0.35 -9.53
CA ALA A 292 -2.47 -0.95 -10.44
C ALA A 292 -2.66 -0.53 -11.90
N ARG A 293 -3.91 -0.43 -12.36
CA ARG A 293 -4.27 0.00 -13.72
C ARG A 293 -3.93 1.47 -13.96
N CYS A 294 -4.18 2.32 -12.97
CA CYS A 294 -3.83 3.73 -13.07
C CYS A 294 -2.32 3.96 -13.02
N LEU A 295 -1.60 3.20 -12.19
CA LEU A 295 -0.15 3.17 -12.22
C LEU A 295 0.37 2.68 -13.58
N TRP A 296 -0.20 1.62 -14.14
CA TRP A 296 0.13 1.11 -15.47
C TRP A 296 -0.04 2.17 -16.57
N ARG A 297 -1.20 2.85 -16.61
CA ARG A 297 -1.49 3.94 -17.57
C ARG A 297 -0.52 5.11 -17.44
N LEU A 298 -0.04 5.38 -16.24
CA LEU A 298 0.97 6.40 -15.96
C LEU A 298 2.41 5.92 -16.19
N GLY A 299 2.59 4.71 -16.72
CA GLY A 299 3.90 4.17 -17.09
C GLY A 299 4.60 3.37 -16.00
N PHE A 300 3.92 3.05 -14.89
CA PHE A 300 4.46 2.34 -13.73
C PHE A 300 3.90 0.90 -13.61
N PRO A 301 4.48 -0.05 -14.35
CA PRO A 301 4.11 -1.47 -14.26
C PRO A 301 4.53 -2.13 -12.94
N VAL A 302 3.88 -3.25 -12.61
CA VAL A 302 4.28 -4.10 -11.48
C VAL A 302 5.69 -4.63 -11.68
N THR A 303 6.49 -4.54 -10.63
CA THR A 303 7.83 -5.11 -10.50
C THR A 303 7.72 -6.47 -9.83
N ASP A 304 8.02 -7.54 -10.57
CA ASP A 304 8.18 -8.86 -9.98
C ASP A 304 9.52 -8.91 -9.22
N PRO A 305 9.51 -9.19 -7.90
CA PRO A 305 10.74 -9.44 -7.13
C PRO A 305 11.52 -10.68 -7.58
N GLY A 306 10.96 -11.41 -8.55
CA GLY A 306 11.46 -12.55 -9.29
C GLY A 306 11.50 -13.84 -8.50
N TYR A 307 11.91 -14.91 -9.19
CA TYR A 307 12.13 -16.20 -8.54
C TYR A 307 13.47 -16.18 -7.82
N THR A 308 13.45 -16.26 -6.49
CA THR A 308 14.57 -16.89 -5.79
C THR A 308 14.47 -18.40 -5.88
N PRO A 309 15.56 -19.14 -5.57
CA PRO A 309 15.50 -20.58 -5.35
C PRO A 309 14.45 -21.01 -4.30
N LEU A 310 13.79 -20.06 -3.64
CA LEU A 310 12.95 -20.23 -2.48
C LEU A 310 11.45 -19.94 -2.74
N GLY A 311 11.02 -19.84 -4.01
CA GLY A 311 9.60 -19.73 -4.39
C GLY A 311 9.04 -18.31 -4.50
N ARG A 312 7.70 -18.19 -4.41
CA ARG A 312 6.95 -16.90 -4.45
C ARG A 312 7.02 -16.16 -3.12
N TYR A 313 7.19 -14.85 -3.15
CA TYR A 313 7.25 -13.98 -1.99
C TYR A 313 5.88 -13.63 -1.42
N PHE A 314 4.88 -13.45 -2.28
CA PHE A 314 3.54 -13.00 -1.90
C PHE A 314 2.52 -14.13 -2.02
N GLY A 315 1.72 -14.32 -0.97
CA GLY A 315 0.43 -14.99 -1.02
C GLY A 315 0.38 -16.52 -1.11
N GLU A 316 1.33 -17.17 -1.78
CA GLU A 316 1.14 -18.58 -2.17
C GLU A 316 1.74 -19.61 -1.21
N ILE A 317 2.54 -19.16 -0.24
CA ILE A 317 3.46 -20.06 0.46
C ILE A 317 2.90 -20.64 1.78
N LEU A 318 1.96 -19.96 2.44
CA LEU A 318 1.43 -20.36 3.75
C LEU A 318 -0.09 -20.48 3.70
N THR A 319 -0.61 -21.65 3.33
CA THR A 319 -2.05 -21.89 3.53
C THR A 319 -2.35 -22.03 5.02
N PRO A 320 -3.58 -21.72 5.48
CA PRO A 320 -3.97 -21.93 6.87
C PRO A 320 -3.68 -23.37 7.35
N GLN A 321 -3.85 -24.36 6.48
CA GLN A 321 -3.51 -25.75 6.80
C GLN A 321 -2.03 -25.93 7.18
N HIS A 322 -1.10 -25.42 6.37
CA HIS A 322 0.33 -25.51 6.67
C HIS A 322 0.68 -24.82 8.00
N LEU A 323 -0.03 -23.74 8.32
CA LEU A 323 0.14 -23.00 9.56
C LEU A 323 -0.36 -23.77 10.77
N TYR A 324 -1.50 -24.45 10.66
CA TYR A 324 -2.04 -25.28 11.73
C TYR A 324 -1.21 -26.55 11.98
N GLU A 325 -0.61 -27.12 10.93
CA GLU A 325 0.27 -28.28 11.04
C GLU A 325 1.65 -27.93 11.64
N ALA A 326 2.10 -26.67 11.50
CA ALA A 326 3.44 -26.27 11.89
C ALA A 326 3.76 -26.49 13.38
N PRO A 327 2.92 -26.11 14.36
CA PRO A 327 3.22 -26.40 15.78
C PRO A 327 3.25 -27.88 16.12
N LEU A 328 2.39 -28.70 15.50
CA LEU A 328 2.40 -30.14 15.71
C LEU A 328 3.70 -30.78 15.17
N ASN A 329 4.22 -30.25 14.06
CA ASN A 329 5.49 -30.70 13.51
C ASN A 329 6.66 -30.20 14.39
N LEU A 330 6.63 -28.93 14.81
CA LEU A 330 7.66 -28.34 15.68
C LEU A 330 7.78 -29.05 17.04
N THR A 331 6.66 -29.47 17.65
CA THR A 331 6.71 -30.24 18.92
C THR A 331 7.32 -31.64 18.75
N LYS A 332 7.34 -32.17 17.52
CA LYS A 332 8.02 -33.41 17.16
C LYS A 332 9.48 -33.19 16.72
N GLY A 333 9.97 -31.95 16.75
CA GLY A 333 11.28 -31.59 16.21
C GLY A 333 11.36 -31.69 14.69
N VAL A 334 10.21 -31.69 14.00
CA VAL A 334 10.13 -31.80 12.54
C VAL A 334 9.74 -30.44 11.97
N LEU A 335 10.52 -29.93 11.02
CA LEU A 335 10.07 -28.83 10.19
C LEU A 335 9.23 -29.41 9.03
N PRO A 336 8.08 -28.81 8.66
CA PRO A 336 7.36 -29.22 7.46
C PRO A 336 8.29 -29.28 6.25
N ASP A 337 8.06 -30.21 5.31
CA ASP A 337 8.81 -30.25 4.06
C ASP A 337 8.76 -28.88 3.39
N LYS A 338 9.93 -28.38 2.98
CA LYS A 338 10.12 -27.03 2.41
C LYS A 338 9.83 -25.86 3.37
N ALA A 339 9.69 -26.08 4.68
CA ALA A 339 9.50 -24.97 5.62
C ALA A 339 10.62 -23.93 5.55
N MET A 340 11.86 -24.37 5.35
CA MET A 340 12.99 -23.47 5.06
C MET A 340 12.72 -22.60 3.83
N GLU A 341 12.40 -23.22 2.70
CA GLU A 341 12.07 -22.50 1.46
C GLU A 341 10.91 -21.53 1.67
N ARG A 342 9.88 -21.96 2.39
CA ARG A 342 8.61 -21.25 2.52
C ARG A 342 8.64 -20.09 3.53
N TRP A 343 9.20 -20.31 4.70
CA TRP A 343 9.11 -19.36 5.81
C TRP A 343 10.26 -18.35 5.80
N SER A 344 11.40 -18.71 5.20
CA SER A 344 12.55 -17.82 5.06
C SER A 344 12.32 -16.61 4.17
N THR A 345 11.46 -16.77 3.18
CA THR A 345 11.23 -15.79 2.12
C THR A 345 9.80 -15.30 2.05
N ALA A 346 8.85 -15.86 2.81
CA ALA A 346 7.51 -15.31 2.86
C ALA A 346 7.58 -13.83 3.26
N VAL A 347 7.06 -12.96 2.40
CA VAL A 347 6.97 -11.51 2.63
C VAL A 347 5.59 -11.18 3.15
N THR A 348 4.56 -11.80 2.56
CA THR A 348 3.17 -11.56 2.93
C THR A 348 2.29 -12.80 2.87
N MET A 349 1.13 -12.70 3.52
CA MET A 349 0.06 -13.68 3.40
C MET A 349 -1.30 -13.03 3.58
N HIS A 350 -2.26 -13.49 2.79
CA HIS A 350 -3.68 -13.16 2.94
C HIS A 350 -4.35 -14.17 3.88
N LEU A 351 -4.93 -13.70 4.98
CA LEU A 351 -5.63 -14.59 5.92
C LEU A 351 -7.06 -14.90 5.50
N SER A 352 -7.65 -14.08 4.63
CA SER A 352 -9.07 -14.14 4.30
C SER A 352 -9.95 -14.18 5.56
N ALA A 353 -9.77 -13.20 6.45
CA ALA A 353 -10.42 -13.11 7.75
C ALA A 353 -11.96 -13.18 7.65
N ARG A 354 -12.53 -12.83 6.49
CA ARG A 354 -13.95 -13.02 6.17
C ARG A 354 -14.45 -14.47 6.31
N PHE A 355 -13.57 -15.47 6.23
CA PHE A 355 -13.92 -16.88 6.46
C PHE A 355 -13.82 -17.29 7.93
N LEU A 356 -13.31 -16.41 8.80
CA LEU A 356 -13.24 -16.64 10.23
C LEU A 356 -14.55 -16.19 10.88
N LYS A 357 -15.08 -17.03 11.78
CA LYS A 357 -16.43 -16.87 12.35
C LYS A 357 -16.62 -15.59 13.17
N SER A 358 -15.52 -14.97 13.62
CA SER A 358 -15.56 -13.72 14.39
C SER A 358 -14.21 -13.00 14.36
N THR A 359 -14.23 -11.70 14.66
CA THR A 359 -13.03 -10.87 14.83
C THR A 359 -12.10 -11.39 15.92
N LYS A 360 -12.65 -11.98 17.00
CA LYS A 360 -11.88 -12.64 18.05
C LYS A 360 -11.10 -13.84 17.52
N VAL A 361 -11.74 -14.68 16.70
CA VAL A 361 -11.07 -15.83 16.06
C VAL A 361 -10.02 -15.35 15.07
N ALA A 362 -10.29 -14.29 14.31
CA ALA A 362 -9.30 -13.66 13.44
C ALA A 362 -8.08 -13.17 14.21
N GLY A 363 -8.26 -12.41 15.29
CA GLY A 363 -7.17 -11.93 16.13
C GLY A 363 -6.34 -13.07 16.76
N LEU A 364 -6.98 -14.15 17.20
CA LEU A 364 -6.27 -15.34 17.71
C LEU A 364 -5.49 -16.06 16.61
N THR A 365 -6.06 -16.17 15.42
CA THR A 365 -5.43 -16.79 14.25
C THR A 365 -4.19 -15.99 13.82
N ILE A 366 -4.30 -14.66 13.76
CA ILE A 366 -3.17 -13.75 13.50
C ILE A 366 -2.06 -13.98 14.53
N LYS A 367 -2.37 -13.90 15.82
CA LYS A 367 -1.39 -14.07 16.90
C LYS A 367 -0.69 -15.43 16.83
N TYR A 368 -1.45 -16.48 16.56
CA TYR A 368 -0.92 -17.82 16.38
C TYR A 368 0.05 -17.88 15.21
N ILE A 369 -0.34 -17.40 14.04
CA ILE A 369 0.49 -17.44 12.83
C ILE A 369 1.76 -16.62 13.01
N SER A 370 1.66 -15.40 13.54
CA SER A 370 2.83 -14.58 13.86
C SER A 370 3.77 -15.30 14.81
N GLY A 371 3.26 -15.90 15.88
CA GLY A 371 4.07 -16.65 16.85
C GLY A 371 4.78 -17.86 16.25
N VAL A 372 4.12 -18.61 15.37
CA VAL A 372 4.76 -19.73 14.65
C VAL A 372 5.82 -19.21 13.69
N TYR A 373 5.56 -18.11 12.98
CA TYR A 373 6.51 -17.53 12.04
C TYR A 373 7.77 -17.05 12.75
N ASP A 374 7.62 -16.33 13.86
CA ASP A 374 8.75 -15.83 14.64
C ASP A 374 9.56 -16.99 15.23
N LEU A 375 8.90 -18.03 15.75
CA LEU A 375 9.56 -19.22 16.27
C LEU A 375 10.37 -19.94 15.17
N VAL A 376 9.76 -20.20 14.02
CA VAL A 376 10.44 -20.81 12.87
C VAL A 376 11.59 -19.91 12.42
N GLY A 377 11.36 -18.61 12.29
CA GLY A 377 12.39 -17.65 11.91
C GLY A 377 13.60 -17.68 12.84
N GLU A 378 13.41 -17.67 14.16
CA GLU A 378 14.50 -17.75 15.14
C GLU A 378 15.25 -19.09 15.09
N LEU A 379 14.56 -20.21 14.85
CA LEU A 379 15.21 -21.51 14.68
C LEU A 379 16.12 -21.55 13.46
N LEU A 380 15.69 -20.92 12.36
CA LEU A 380 16.40 -20.98 11.09
C LEU A 380 17.50 -19.92 10.97
N TRP A 381 17.34 -18.79 11.64
CA TRP A 381 18.34 -17.71 11.68
C TRP A 381 18.35 -17.05 13.07
N PRO A 382 19.11 -17.62 14.02
CA PRO A 382 19.17 -17.13 15.39
C PRO A 382 19.63 -15.67 15.42
N SER A 383 18.83 -14.81 16.04
CA SER A 383 19.16 -13.39 16.24
C SER A 383 20.38 -13.15 17.13
N HIS A 384 20.69 -14.12 18.01
CA HIS A 384 21.73 -14.00 19.03
C HIS A 384 22.93 -14.91 18.77
N GLY A 385 23.74 -14.65 17.73
CA GLY A 385 25.15 -15.05 17.60
C GLY A 385 25.55 -16.53 17.83
N ARG A 386 24.61 -17.40 18.18
CA ARG A 386 24.76 -18.83 18.30
C ARG A 386 24.90 -19.29 16.87
N LYS A 387 26.13 -19.64 16.49
CA LYS A 387 26.35 -20.48 15.32
C LYS A 387 25.41 -21.66 15.50
N ALA A 388 24.45 -21.78 14.59
CA ALA A 388 23.58 -22.92 14.56
C ALA A 388 24.47 -24.11 14.20
N ASP A 389 24.81 -24.92 15.20
CA ASP A 389 25.28 -26.28 14.97
C ASP A 389 24.03 -27.11 14.58
N LEU A 390 23.59 -26.93 13.33
CA LEU A 390 22.48 -27.66 12.70
C LEU A 390 23.02 -28.60 11.63
#